data_AF-A0A7V5XZC0-F1
#
_entry.id   AF-A0A7V5XZC0-F1
#
_cell.length_a   1.000
_cell.length_b   1.000
_cell.length_c   1.000
_cell.angle_alpha   90.00
_cell.angle_beta   90.00
_cell.angle_gamma   90.00
#
_symmetry.space_group_name_H-M   'P 1'
#
loop_
_entity.id
_entity.type
_entity.pdbx_description
1 polymer ?
#
loop_
_entity_poly.entity_id
_entity_poly.type
_entity_poly.pdbx_seq_one_letter_code
_entity_poly.pdbx_strand_id
1 'polypeptide(L)'
;MRKTFLHFLAENGYYLNNFCGRGICQKCTIIFAGKKILACQTPIPKEKKKRLLKKIILNPQFLLFSAPKIPPVFYSAIDLGTTNIRISYLQRKRFVKKIFTNPHFLFGSDIFSRINNYHLLKRYPLKKYLRLSELKKAIVVGNPIMYHFLLNKVSLSLGKYPYKSLIPPKEVIYPIKNNKNIQMVPIISTFIGGDITAGILATNLHKRKSFSLLVDLGTNGEIVLGNKDKIFAVSCAAGPAFEERFHYYGAKIIAYLAHLLKEKILDKSGRLKKKDQLFSQKDIRELQLAKAAIASGILILSQIAQIPLSQIERIYLTGNFGAQIAVDDLYTIGLLPSELKGQLFIFPDLPLKGAEKILKENLLTECLNITNKAESFFLPEIKEFTEIFIKQIAFP
;
A
#
# COMPACT_ATOMS: atom_id res chain seq x y z
N MET A 1 7.30 -21.28 22.91
CA MET A 1 7.21 -21.91 21.57
C MET A 1 8.61 -22.18 21.03
N ARG A 2 8.95 -23.44 20.74
CA ARG A 2 10.19 -23.79 20.02
C ARG A 2 10.13 -23.23 18.59
N LYS A 3 11.22 -22.63 18.09
CA LYS A 3 11.29 -22.15 16.70
C LYS A 3 11.18 -23.33 15.74
N THR A 4 10.41 -23.20 14.68
CA THR A 4 10.27 -24.25 13.65
C THR A 4 11.16 -23.97 12.44
N PHE A 5 11.36 -24.97 11.59
CA PHE A 5 12.14 -24.82 10.36
C PHE A 5 11.61 -23.68 9.49
N LEU A 6 10.29 -23.48 9.43
CA LEU A 6 9.69 -22.37 8.70
C LEU A 6 10.15 -21.02 9.27
N HIS A 7 10.24 -20.89 10.59
CA HIS A 7 10.75 -19.68 11.22
C HIS A 7 12.24 -19.45 10.88
N PHE A 8 13.03 -20.52 10.87
CA PHE A 8 14.45 -20.47 10.55
C PHE A 8 14.70 -20.14 9.08
N LEU A 9 13.93 -20.72 8.17
CA LEU A 9 14.00 -20.42 6.75
C LEU A 9 13.67 -18.95 6.50
N ALA A 10 12.60 -18.44 7.10
CA ALA A 10 12.25 -17.02 7.06
C ALA A 10 13.39 -16.13 7.61
N GLU A 11 14.04 -16.50 8.73
CA GLU A 11 15.20 -15.76 9.26
C GLU A 11 16.40 -15.70 8.29
N ASN A 12 16.49 -16.66 7.37
CA ASN A 12 17.58 -16.75 6.39
C ASN A 12 17.13 -16.37 4.97
N GLY A 13 15.97 -15.74 4.87
CA GLY A 13 15.48 -15.20 3.61
C GLY A 13 14.69 -16.18 2.74
N TYR A 14 14.38 -17.38 3.20
CA TYR A 14 13.57 -18.34 2.43
C TYR A 14 12.13 -18.36 2.94
N TYR A 15 11.19 -18.10 2.05
CA TYR A 15 9.80 -17.86 2.43
C TYR A 15 8.82 -18.55 1.50
N LEU A 16 7.61 -18.77 1.97
CA LEU A 16 6.61 -19.53 1.25
C LEU A 16 5.34 -18.69 1.11
N ASN A 17 4.76 -18.64 -0.09
CA ASN A 17 3.52 -17.88 -0.32
C ASN A 17 2.27 -18.73 0.01
N ASN A 18 1.19 -18.08 0.49
CA ASN A 18 -0.14 -18.67 0.68
C ASN A 18 -0.14 -20.02 1.44
N PHE A 19 0.54 -20.10 2.59
CA PHE A 19 0.61 -21.32 3.40
C PHE A 19 -0.25 -21.22 4.67
N CYS A 20 -0.80 -22.35 5.10
CA CYS A 20 -1.76 -22.39 6.21
C CYS A 20 -1.15 -22.27 7.62
N GLY A 21 0.18 -22.36 7.75
CA GLY A 21 0.92 -22.42 9.02
C GLY A 21 0.67 -23.67 9.87
N ARG A 22 -0.28 -24.53 9.48
CA ARG A 22 -0.79 -25.69 10.23
C ARG A 22 -0.52 -27.03 9.57
N GLY A 23 0.26 -27.06 8.48
CA GLY A 23 0.61 -28.29 7.76
C GLY A 23 -0.42 -28.76 6.72
N ILE A 24 -1.69 -28.35 6.85
CA ILE A 24 -2.83 -28.77 6.00
C ILE A 24 -2.58 -28.57 4.51
N CYS A 25 -2.03 -27.41 4.13
CA CYS A 25 -1.78 -27.09 2.71
C CYS A 25 -0.58 -27.83 2.10
N GLN A 26 0.26 -28.48 2.92
CA GLN A 26 1.53 -29.14 2.55
C GLN A 26 2.59 -28.29 1.80
N LYS A 27 2.30 -27.03 1.48
CA LYS A 27 3.23 -26.12 0.79
C LYS A 27 4.59 -25.95 1.49
N CYS A 28 4.62 -26.00 2.81
CA CYS A 28 5.84 -25.80 3.61
C CYS A 28 6.75 -27.03 3.71
N THR A 29 6.56 -27.98 2.80
CA THR A 29 7.37 -29.18 2.79
C THR A 29 8.80 -28.84 2.39
N ILE A 30 9.76 -29.36 3.14
CA ILE A 30 11.19 -29.32 2.82
C ILE A 30 11.77 -30.72 3.00
N ILE A 31 12.94 -30.98 2.43
CA ILE A 31 13.72 -32.18 2.75
C ILE A 31 14.82 -31.76 3.71
N PHE A 32 14.90 -32.41 4.86
CA PHE A 32 15.96 -32.20 5.85
C PHE A 32 16.55 -33.55 6.21
N ALA A 33 17.87 -33.71 6.06
CA ALA A 33 18.57 -34.97 6.31
C ALA A 33 17.91 -36.18 5.59
N GLY A 34 17.54 -36.01 4.32
CA GLY A 34 16.92 -37.05 3.50
C GLY A 34 15.44 -37.32 3.79
N LYS A 35 14.83 -36.68 4.80
CA LYS A 35 13.42 -36.87 5.15
C LYS A 35 12.57 -35.67 4.75
N LYS A 36 11.42 -35.95 4.13
CA LYS A 36 10.39 -34.96 3.81
C LYS A 36 9.67 -34.55 5.10
N ILE A 37 9.73 -33.27 5.46
CA ILE A 37 9.14 -32.74 6.71
C ILE A 37 8.32 -31.48 6.45
N LEU A 38 7.39 -31.17 7.36
CA LEU A 38 6.59 -29.95 7.33
C LEU A 38 7.30 -28.84 8.12
N ALA A 39 7.91 -27.88 7.41
CA ALA A 39 8.69 -26.82 8.05
C ALA A 39 7.90 -26.01 9.10
N CYS A 40 6.58 -25.85 8.92
CA CYS A 40 5.74 -25.10 9.86
C CYS A 40 5.54 -25.81 11.21
N GLN A 41 5.64 -27.14 11.26
CA GLN A 41 5.40 -27.95 12.46
C GLN A 41 6.70 -28.50 13.07
N THR A 42 7.75 -28.67 12.27
CA THR A 42 9.00 -29.28 12.76
C THR A 42 9.88 -28.27 13.50
N PRO A 43 10.19 -28.48 14.79
CA PRO A 43 11.09 -27.61 15.55
C PRO A 43 12.53 -27.69 15.00
N ILE A 44 13.29 -26.58 15.13
CA ILE A 44 14.69 -26.57 14.72
C ILE A 44 15.58 -27.35 15.70
N PRO A 45 16.57 -28.13 15.21
CA PRO A 45 17.58 -28.76 16.07
C PRO A 45 18.46 -27.71 16.76
N LYS A 46 19.11 -28.08 17.88
CA LYS A 46 20.10 -27.24 18.60
C LYS A 46 21.46 -27.13 17.86
N GLU A 47 21.50 -27.23 16.54
CA GLU A 47 22.74 -27.14 15.73
C GLU A 47 23.12 -25.69 15.36
N LYS A 48 24.40 -25.44 15.05
CA LYS A 48 24.88 -24.12 14.57
C LYS A 48 24.16 -23.72 13.27
N LYS A 49 23.48 -22.57 13.28
CA LYS A 49 22.62 -22.05 12.18
C LYS A 49 23.22 -22.13 10.77
N LYS A 50 24.50 -21.79 10.57
CA LYS A 50 25.15 -21.78 9.24
C LYS A 50 25.27 -23.18 8.60
N ARG A 51 25.35 -24.25 9.40
CA ARG A 51 25.41 -25.64 8.88
C ARG A 51 24.02 -26.18 8.53
N LEU A 52 22.96 -25.67 9.16
CA LEU A 52 21.61 -26.16 8.99
C LEU A 52 21.06 -25.92 7.57
N LEU A 53 21.28 -24.73 7.01
CA LEU A 53 20.81 -24.38 5.65
C LEU A 53 21.34 -25.33 4.58
N LYS A 54 22.60 -25.75 4.68
CA LYS A 54 23.23 -26.67 3.73
C LYS A 54 22.59 -28.06 3.72
N LYS A 55 21.87 -28.43 4.78
CA LYS A 55 21.20 -29.72 4.94
C LYS A 55 19.72 -29.68 4.53
N ILE A 56 19.22 -28.52 4.08
CA ILE A 56 17.82 -28.33 3.70
C ILE A 56 17.74 -28.24 2.17
N ILE A 57 16.93 -29.10 1.57
CA ILE A 57 16.48 -28.93 0.18
C ILE A 57 15.09 -28.32 0.24
N LEU A 58 14.95 -27.15 -0.37
CA LEU A 58 13.71 -26.39 -0.37
C LEU A 58 12.76 -26.90 -1.45
N ASN A 59 11.48 -26.91 -1.12
CA ASN A 59 10.45 -27.00 -2.14
C ASN A 59 10.55 -25.75 -3.06
N PRO A 60 10.38 -25.89 -4.39
CA PRO A 60 10.38 -24.77 -5.34
C PRO A 60 9.41 -23.62 -4.99
N GLN A 61 8.38 -23.90 -4.20
CA GLN A 61 7.46 -22.88 -3.69
C GLN A 61 8.11 -21.91 -2.68
N PHE A 62 9.29 -22.25 -2.13
CA PHE A 62 10.05 -21.33 -1.29
C PHE A 62 10.80 -20.29 -2.15
N LEU A 63 10.44 -19.03 -1.97
CA LEU A 63 11.05 -17.85 -2.55
C LEU A 63 12.20 -17.36 -1.67
N LEU A 64 13.38 -17.14 -2.26
CA LEU A 64 14.49 -16.49 -1.59
C LEU A 64 14.32 -14.96 -1.61
N PHE A 65 13.85 -14.37 -0.52
CA PHE A 65 14.02 -12.97 -0.19
C PHE A 65 15.31 -12.77 0.59
N SER A 66 16.39 -12.44 -0.10
CA SER A 66 17.51 -11.77 0.57
C SER A 66 17.02 -10.42 1.12
N ALA A 67 17.38 -10.11 2.37
CA ALA A 67 17.24 -8.73 2.85
C ALA A 67 17.91 -7.81 1.82
N PRO A 68 17.30 -6.67 1.49
CA PRO A 68 17.86 -5.81 0.48
C PRO A 68 19.32 -5.54 0.83
N LYS A 69 20.25 -5.84 -0.10
CA LYS A 69 21.60 -5.29 -0.03
C LYS A 69 21.46 -3.79 -0.29
N ILE A 70 21.01 -3.10 0.74
CA ILE A 70 21.13 -1.66 0.89
C ILE A 70 22.64 -1.49 1.08
N PRO A 71 23.34 -0.83 0.13
CA PRO A 71 24.74 -0.49 0.36
C PRO A 71 24.82 0.29 1.68
N PRO A 72 25.96 0.34 2.37
CA PRO A 72 26.11 1.21 3.55
C PRO A 72 25.86 2.66 3.12
N VAL A 73 24.61 3.09 3.20
CA VAL A 73 24.11 4.36 2.69
C VAL A 73 23.58 5.14 3.85
N PHE A 74 24.03 6.39 3.93
CA PHE A 74 23.81 7.23 5.09
C PHE A 74 22.41 7.89 5.08
N TYR A 75 21.80 8.06 3.91
CA TYR A 75 20.55 8.82 3.73
C TYR A 75 19.56 8.07 2.86
N SER A 76 18.37 7.78 3.39
CA SER A 76 17.34 7.00 2.69
C SER A 76 15.93 7.59 2.84
N ALA A 77 15.20 7.68 1.73
CA ALA A 77 13.75 7.81 1.71
C ALA A 77 13.15 6.40 1.54
N ILE A 78 12.17 6.05 2.37
CA ILE A 78 11.62 4.70 2.45
C ILE A 78 10.10 4.80 2.39
N ASP A 79 9.51 4.19 1.37
CA ASP A 79 8.07 3.99 1.21
C ASP A 79 7.70 2.56 1.65
N LEU A 80 7.03 2.47 2.79
CA LEU A 80 6.55 1.22 3.38
C LEU A 80 5.15 0.87 2.87
N GLY A 81 5.08 0.33 1.66
CA GLY A 81 3.84 -0.19 1.12
C GLY A 81 3.45 -1.55 1.73
N THR A 82 2.15 -1.85 1.66
CA THR A 82 1.60 -3.14 2.10
C THR A 82 2.21 -4.29 1.29
N THR A 83 2.25 -4.18 -0.04
CA THR A 83 2.80 -5.22 -0.93
C THR A 83 4.28 -5.04 -1.20
N ASN A 84 4.71 -3.81 -1.52
CA ASN A 84 6.07 -3.49 -1.91
C ASN A 84 6.67 -2.42 -0.99
N ILE A 85 7.94 -2.58 -0.62
CA ILE A 85 8.74 -1.55 0.04
C ILE A 85 9.65 -0.93 -1.02
N ARG A 86 9.59 0.40 -1.16
CA ARG A 86 10.49 1.15 -2.05
C ARG A 86 11.49 1.93 -1.22
N ILE A 87 12.75 1.88 -1.62
CA ILE A 87 13.84 2.59 -0.97
C ILE A 87 14.55 3.44 -2.01
N SER A 88 14.71 4.72 -1.71
CA SER A 88 15.56 5.63 -2.45
C SER A 88 16.68 6.09 -1.55
N TYR A 89 17.93 5.87 -1.95
CA TYR A 89 19.09 6.27 -1.15
C TYR A 89 20.02 7.19 -1.93
N LEU A 90 20.67 8.10 -1.22
CA LEU A 90 21.55 9.09 -1.81
C LEU A 90 22.94 8.48 -2.08
N GLN A 91 23.34 8.42 -3.35
CA GLN A 91 24.66 8.02 -3.80
C GLN A 91 25.23 9.09 -4.73
N ARG A 92 26.38 9.69 -4.38
CA ARG A 92 27.04 10.75 -5.17
C ARG A 92 26.08 11.89 -5.59
N LYS A 93 25.26 12.39 -4.67
CA LYS A 93 24.22 13.41 -4.86
C LYS A 93 23.01 13.01 -5.74
N ARG A 94 22.94 11.76 -6.21
CA ARG A 94 21.79 11.23 -6.96
C ARG A 94 21.04 10.20 -6.13
N PHE A 95 19.73 10.11 -6.35
CA PHE A 95 18.92 9.07 -5.73
C PHE A 95 18.98 7.80 -6.57
N VAL A 96 19.25 6.67 -5.90
CA VAL A 96 19.15 5.35 -6.49
C VAL A 96 17.99 4.62 -5.84
N LYS A 97 17.03 4.18 -6.66
CA LYS A 97 15.81 3.54 -6.22
C LYS A 97 15.93 2.01 -6.30
N LYS A 98 15.38 1.33 -5.31
CA LYS A 98 15.18 -0.12 -5.30
C LYS A 98 13.78 -0.44 -4.77
N ILE A 99 13.19 -1.49 -5.31
CA ILE A 99 11.88 -1.99 -4.89
C ILE A 99 12.06 -3.44 -4.45
N PHE A 100 11.40 -3.80 -3.36
CA PHE A 100 11.40 -5.15 -2.80
C PHE A 100 9.98 -5.49 -2.36
N THR A 101 9.58 -6.75 -2.43
CA THR A 101 8.32 -7.16 -1.80
C THR A 101 8.46 -7.04 -0.28
N ASN A 102 7.39 -6.58 0.35
CA ASN A 102 7.29 -6.49 1.79
C ASN A 102 7.29 -7.91 2.39
N PRO A 103 8.26 -8.27 3.26
CA PRO A 103 8.32 -9.62 3.84
C PRO A 103 7.10 -9.93 4.73
N HIS A 104 6.33 -8.93 5.16
CA HIS A 104 5.10 -9.16 5.92
C HIS A 104 3.95 -9.71 5.06
N PHE A 105 4.03 -9.61 3.73
CA PHE A 105 3.07 -10.22 2.79
C PHE A 105 2.86 -11.72 3.03
N LEU A 106 3.89 -12.40 3.54
CA LEU A 106 3.88 -13.84 3.80
C LEU A 106 3.02 -14.24 4.99
N PHE A 107 2.64 -13.28 5.83
CA PHE A 107 1.79 -13.49 6.99
C PHE A 107 0.37 -12.96 6.75
N GLY A 108 0.06 -12.55 5.52
CA GLY A 108 -1.24 -12.06 5.10
C GLY A 108 -1.12 -11.21 3.84
N SER A 109 -1.95 -11.53 2.84
CA SER A 109 -2.05 -10.75 1.60
C SER A 109 -2.56 -9.33 1.85
N ASP A 110 -3.43 -9.16 2.85
CA ASP A 110 -4.02 -7.89 3.26
C ASP A 110 -3.66 -7.51 4.70
N ILE A 111 -4.00 -6.28 5.07
CA ILE A 111 -3.73 -5.70 6.39
C ILE A 111 -4.37 -6.48 7.54
N PHE A 112 -5.64 -6.89 7.42
CA PHE A 112 -6.36 -7.57 8.49
C PHE A 112 -5.80 -8.97 8.77
N SER A 113 -5.50 -9.72 7.70
CA SER A 113 -4.80 -11.00 7.79
C SER A 113 -3.47 -10.86 8.55
N ARG A 114 -2.72 -9.78 8.31
CA ARG A 114 -1.46 -9.50 9.03
C ARG A 114 -1.70 -9.13 10.49
N ILE A 115 -2.71 -8.31 10.80
CA ILE A 115 -3.06 -7.98 12.19
C ILE A 115 -3.37 -9.26 12.99
N ASN A 116 -4.15 -10.17 12.41
CA ASN A 116 -4.48 -11.47 13.04
C ASN A 116 -3.23 -12.35 13.24
N ASN A 117 -2.26 -12.28 12.31
CA ASN A 117 -1.00 -13.01 12.40
C ASN A 117 0.13 -12.24 13.12
N TYR A 118 -0.18 -11.15 13.82
CA TYR A 118 0.83 -10.30 14.46
C TYR A 118 1.72 -11.06 15.46
N HIS A 119 1.18 -12.06 16.15
CA HIS A 119 1.91 -12.90 17.09
C HIS A 119 3.12 -13.62 16.46
N LEU A 120 3.10 -13.89 15.15
CA LEU A 120 4.22 -14.39 14.36
C LEU A 120 5.06 -13.25 13.80
N LEU A 121 4.41 -12.25 13.19
CA LEU A 121 5.07 -11.11 12.54
C LEU A 121 6.00 -10.34 13.47
N LYS A 122 5.66 -10.21 14.75
CA LYS A 122 6.48 -9.49 15.74
C LYS A 122 7.88 -10.06 15.94
N ARG A 123 8.11 -11.31 15.50
CA ARG A 123 9.43 -11.97 15.50
C ARG A 123 10.32 -11.50 14.32
N TYR A 124 9.73 -10.84 13.32
CA TYR A 124 10.36 -10.36 12.09
C TYR A 124 10.16 -8.83 11.94
N PRO A 125 10.76 -8.03 12.83
CA PRO A 125 10.52 -6.59 12.84
C PRO A 125 11.10 -5.91 11.59
N LEU A 126 10.27 -5.12 10.89
CA LEU A 126 10.67 -4.40 9.66
C LEU A 126 11.86 -3.48 9.88
N LYS A 127 11.94 -2.81 11.04
CA LYS A 127 13.08 -1.93 11.36
C LYS A 127 14.42 -2.65 11.35
N LYS A 128 14.45 -3.96 11.67
CA LYS A 128 15.66 -4.79 11.59
C LYS A 128 15.91 -5.26 10.16
N TYR A 129 14.86 -5.67 9.45
CA TYR A 129 14.96 -6.06 8.03
C TYR A 129 15.52 -4.93 7.16
N LEU A 130 15.09 -3.70 7.44
CA LEU A 130 15.53 -2.47 6.74
C LEU A 130 16.82 -1.87 7.31
N ARG A 131 17.40 -2.47 8.35
CA ARG A 131 18.63 -2.00 9.01
C ARG A 131 18.58 -0.52 9.39
N LEU A 132 17.42 -0.05 9.88
CA LEU A 132 17.20 1.39 10.14
C LEU A 132 18.19 1.98 11.16
N SER A 133 18.66 1.18 12.11
CA SER A 133 19.66 1.59 13.11
C SER A 133 21.04 1.90 12.52
N GLU A 134 21.30 1.44 11.29
CA GLU A 134 22.59 1.64 10.61
C GLU A 134 22.58 2.86 9.68
N LEU A 135 21.41 3.51 9.50
CA LEU A 135 21.27 4.70 8.67
C LEU A 135 21.60 5.96 9.48
N LYS A 136 22.24 6.95 8.84
CA LYS A 136 22.52 8.25 9.46
C LYS A 136 21.28 9.15 9.49
N LYS A 137 20.46 9.11 8.44
CA LYS A 137 19.16 9.80 8.35
C LYS A 137 18.22 9.02 7.45
N ALA A 138 16.94 8.95 7.81
CA ALA A 138 15.93 8.41 6.92
C ALA A 138 14.57 9.05 7.11
N ILE A 139 13.83 9.19 6.02
CA ILE A 139 12.41 9.57 6.03
C ILE A 139 11.61 8.34 5.64
N VAL A 140 10.68 7.95 6.49
CA VAL A 140 9.82 6.77 6.32
C VAL A 140 8.38 7.21 6.10
N VAL A 141 7.81 6.86 4.96
CA VAL A 141 6.40 7.06 4.61
C VAL A 141 5.67 5.73 4.52
N GLY A 142 4.35 5.75 4.63
CA GLY A 142 3.52 4.56 4.54
C GLY A 142 2.21 4.75 5.30
N ASN A 143 1.27 3.85 5.04
CA ASN A 143 -0.02 3.87 5.72
C ASN A 143 0.13 3.61 7.23
N PRO A 144 -0.85 4.00 8.05
CA PRO A 144 -0.73 3.93 9.51
C PRO A 144 -0.47 2.51 10.03
N ILE A 145 -1.04 1.50 9.37
CA ILE A 145 -0.84 0.10 9.76
C ILE A 145 0.60 -0.36 9.51
N MET A 146 1.19 0.06 8.39
CA MET A 146 2.60 -0.21 8.11
C MET A 146 3.53 0.45 9.13
N TYR A 147 3.16 1.61 9.66
CA TYR A 147 3.87 2.22 10.79
C TYR A 147 3.76 1.40 12.08
N HIS A 148 2.59 0.84 12.39
CA HIS A 148 2.43 -0.06 13.53
C HIS A 148 3.34 -1.29 13.43
N PHE A 149 3.43 -1.88 12.24
CA PHE A 149 4.35 -3.00 11.97
C PHE A 149 5.82 -2.59 12.07
N LEU A 150 6.19 -1.39 11.60
CA LEU A 150 7.54 -0.87 11.72
C LEU A 150 7.98 -0.69 13.18
N LEU A 151 7.09 -0.12 14.00
CA LEU A 151 7.32 0.12 15.42
C LEU A 151 7.27 -1.16 16.26
N ASN A 152 6.75 -2.25 15.69
CA ASN A 152 6.41 -3.48 16.41
C ASN A 152 5.43 -3.22 17.55
N LYS A 153 4.38 -2.43 17.26
CA LYS A 153 3.32 -2.04 18.18
C LYS A 153 1.96 -2.18 17.49
N VAL A 154 1.47 -3.40 17.30
CA VAL A 154 0.16 -3.67 16.67
C VAL A 154 -0.87 -4.06 17.72
N SER A 155 -2.08 -3.54 17.59
CA SER A 155 -3.25 -3.88 18.42
C SER A 155 -4.38 -4.46 17.57
N LEU A 156 -5.15 -5.40 18.13
CA LEU A 156 -6.38 -5.90 17.49
C LEU A 156 -7.44 -4.82 17.32
N SER A 157 -7.37 -3.73 18.11
CA SER A 157 -8.27 -2.57 17.97
C SER A 157 -8.20 -1.91 16.61
N LEU A 158 -7.09 -2.04 15.87
CA LEU A 158 -6.98 -1.53 14.49
C LEU A 158 -7.90 -2.26 13.51
N GLY A 159 -8.31 -3.49 13.84
CA GLY A 159 -9.18 -4.31 13.02
C GLY A 159 -10.66 -4.28 13.42
N LYS A 160 -11.02 -3.52 14.47
CA LYS A 160 -12.37 -3.52 15.05
C LYS A 160 -12.82 -2.10 15.34
N TYR A 161 -14.05 -1.74 14.99
CA TYR A 161 -14.65 -0.45 15.35
C TYR A 161 -14.48 -0.17 16.86
N PRO A 162 -14.03 1.03 17.28
CA PRO A 162 -13.84 2.27 16.51
C PRO A 162 -12.43 2.44 15.90
N TYR A 163 -11.77 1.33 15.56
CA TYR A 163 -10.49 1.27 14.85
C TYR A 163 -9.34 2.00 15.53
N LYS A 164 -9.30 2.02 16.87
CA LYS A 164 -8.36 2.86 17.63
C LYS A 164 -6.88 2.57 17.30
N SER A 165 -6.18 3.60 16.82
CA SER A 165 -4.72 3.60 16.62
C SER A 165 -3.95 3.91 17.90
N LEU A 166 -2.75 3.34 18.01
CA LEU A 166 -1.73 3.68 19.02
C LEU A 166 -0.72 4.70 18.50
N ILE A 167 -0.82 5.06 17.22
CA ILE A 167 0.01 6.05 16.56
C ILE A 167 -0.78 7.37 16.61
N PRO A 168 -0.32 8.37 17.35
CA PRO A 168 -1.00 9.65 17.38
C PRO A 168 -0.97 10.30 15.99
N PRO A 169 -2.11 10.81 15.49
CA PRO A 169 -2.11 11.63 14.28
C PRO A 169 -1.41 12.97 14.55
N LYS A 170 -0.95 13.64 13.49
CA LYS A 170 -0.36 14.99 13.56
C LYS A 170 0.90 15.08 14.43
N GLU A 171 1.61 13.96 14.61
CA GLU A 171 2.86 13.88 15.37
C GLU A 171 3.97 13.21 14.56
N VAL A 172 5.21 13.69 14.76
CA VAL A 172 6.41 13.04 14.24
C VAL A 172 6.82 11.91 15.17
N ILE A 173 6.99 10.72 14.59
CA ILE A 173 7.40 9.54 15.35
C ILE A 173 8.78 9.07 14.90
N TYR A 174 9.57 8.64 15.88
CA TYR A 174 10.92 8.12 15.67
C TYR A 174 10.91 6.60 15.89
N PRO A 175 11.13 5.78 14.85
CA PRO A 175 11.09 4.33 14.99
C PRO A 175 12.29 3.75 15.75
N ILE A 176 13.33 4.57 15.96
CA ILE A 176 14.55 4.21 16.70
C ILE A 176 14.70 5.18 17.89
N LYS A 177 14.58 4.65 19.11
CA LYS A 177 14.53 5.43 20.37
C LYS A 177 15.70 6.43 20.53
N ASN A 178 16.90 6.02 20.13
CA ASN A 178 18.13 6.81 20.31
C ASN A 178 18.62 7.45 19.00
N ASN A 179 17.79 7.52 17.95
CA ASN A 179 18.17 8.14 16.68
C ASN A 179 16.97 8.90 16.07
N LYS A 180 16.90 10.21 16.37
CA LYS A 180 15.87 11.11 15.85
C LYS A 180 16.05 11.48 14.37
N ASN A 181 17.16 11.08 13.74
CA ASN A 181 17.37 11.28 12.31
C ASN A 181 16.63 10.25 11.46
N ILE A 182 16.08 9.20 12.08
CA ILE A 182 15.14 8.28 11.43
C ILE A 182 13.74 8.77 11.81
N GLN A 183 12.99 9.25 10.84
CA GLN A 183 11.74 9.99 11.06
C GLN A 183 10.63 9.36 10.24
N MET A 184 9.47 9.19 10.86
CA MET A 184 8.23 8.82 10.18
C MET A 184 7.46 10.11 9.89
N VAL A 185 6.97 10.24 8.66
CA VAL A 185 6.12 11.37 8.27
C VAL A 185 4.80 11.31 9.05
N PRO A 186 4.28 12.42 9.60
CA PRO A 186 3.06 12.40 10.39
C PRO A 186 1.86 11.90 9.58
N ILE A 187 1.01 11.10 10.25
CA ILE A 187 -0.25 10.61 9.67
C ILE A 187 -1.36 11.64 9.88
N ILE A 188 -2.36 11.65 8.98
CA ILE A 188 -3.55 12.50 9.11
C ILE A 188 -4.56 11.86 10.07
N SER A 189 -4.80 10.55 9.94
CA SER A 189 -5.75 9.81 10.77
C SER A 189 -5.44 8.31 10.77
N THR A 190 -6.28 7.50 11.41
CA THR A 190 -6.06 6.04 11.52
C THR A 190 -6.03 5.33 10.16
N PHE A 191 -6.69 5.89 9.15
CA PHE A 191 -6.72 5.30 7.79
C PHE A 191 -5.90 6.10 6.76
N ILE A 192 -5.47 7.32 7.09
CA ILE A 192 -4.73 8.19 6.16
C ILE A 192 -3.31 8.43 6.69
N GLY A 193 -2.33 7.84 6.00
CA GLY A 193 -0.96 7.73 6.47
C GLY A 193 -0.01 8.84 6.04
N GLY A 194 1.26 8.63 6.39
CA GLY A 194 2.35 9.54 6.04
C GLY A 194 2.77 9.45 4.57
N ASP A 195 2.39 8.37 3.88
CA ASP A 195 2.42 8.25 2.42
C ASP A 195 1.55 9.31 1.74
N ILE A 196 0.31 9.49 2.21
CA ILE A 196 -0.59 10.52 1.69
C ILE A 196 -0.10 11.93 2.06
N THR A 197 0.34 12.14 3.29
CA THR A 197 0.97 13.41 3.70
C THR A 197 2.16 13.77 2.80
N ALA A 198 3.02 12.79 2.49
CA ALA A 198 4.15 12.98 1.59
C ALA A 198 3.70 13.23 0.14
N GLY A 199 2.63 12.58 -0.31
CA GLY A 199 2.02 12.81 -1.63
C GLY A 199 1.47 14.22 -1.80
N ILE A 200 0.77 14.75 -0.78
CA ILE A 200 0.32 16.15 -0.73
C ILE A 200 1.51 17.09 -0.86
N LEU A 201 2.58 16.87 -0.08
CA LEU A 201 3.79 17.69 -0.13
C LEU A 201 4.50 17.64 -1.50
N ALA A 202 4.55 16.46 -2.12
CA ALA A 202 5.20 16.25 -3.42
C ALA A 202 4.50 17.02 -4.54
N THR A 203 3.17 17.09 -4.51
CA THR A 203 2.35 17.79 -5.51
C THR A 203 2.25 19.30 -5.27
N ASN A 204 2.56 19.76 -4.04
CA ASN A 204 2.28 21.11 -3.55
C ASN A 204 0.80 21.50 -3.64
N LEU A 205 -0.14 20.54 -3.61
CA LEU A 205 -1.58 20.86 -3.68
C LEU A 205 -2.03 21.77 -2.53
N HIS A 206 -1.40 21.62 -1.35
CA HIS A 206 -1.64 22.43 -0.15
C HIS A 206 -1.06 23.86 -0.24
N LYS A 207 -0.50 24.25 -1.38
CA LYS A 207 -0.04 25.62 -1.68
C LYS A 207 -0.86 26.29 -2.77
N ARG A 208 -1.76 25.55 -3.44
CA ARG A 208 -2.55 26.08 -4.57
C ARG A 208 -3.75 26.88 -4.08
N LYS A 209 -4.16 27.91 -4.84
CA LYS A 209 -5.42 28.62 -4.61
C LYS A 209 -6.62 27.74 -5.02
N SER A 210 -6.52 27.15 -6.20
CA SER A 210 -7.52 26.23 -6.74
C SER A 210 -7.54 24.90 -6.00
N PHE A 211 -8.66 24.20 -6.06
CA PHE A 211 -8.73 22.82 -5.59
C PHE A 211 -7.94 21.89 -6.49
N SER A 212 -7.42 20.83 -5.87
CA SER A 212 -6.72 19.75 -6.53
C SER A 212 -7.08 18.43 -5.87
N LEU A 213 -7.22 17.41 -6.70
CA LEU A 213 -7.55 16.06 -6.29
C LEU A 213 -6.28 15.21 -6.33
N LEU A 214 -6.03 14.42 -5.30
CA LEU A 214 -5.02 13.39 -5.25
C LEU A 214 -5.72 12.05 -4.99
N VAL A 215 -5.46 11.06 -5.83
CA VAL A 215 -5.99 9.70 -5.73
C VAL A 215 -4.80 8.74 -5.67
N ASP A 216 -4.64 8.07 -4.53
CA ASP A 216 -3.73 6.94 -4.38
C ASP A 216 -4.50 5.65 -4.58
N LEU A 217 -4.28 5.04 -5.74
CA LEU A 217 -4.86 3.75 -6.09
C LEU A 217 -3.98 2.63 -5.55
N GLY A 218 -3.94 2.58 -4.22
CA GLY A 218 -3.38 1.48 -3.45
C GLY A 218 -4.45 0.44 -3.07
N THR A 219 -4.05 -0.53 -2.25
CA THR A 219 -4.96 -1.52 -1.66
C THR A 219 -6.17 -0.89 -0.93
N ASN A 220 -6.00 0.32 -0.38
CA ASN A 220 -6.98 1.04 0.42
C ASN A 220 -7.52 2.32 -0.24
N GLY A 221 -7.24 2.57 -1.52
CA GLY A 221 -7.82 3.69 -2.28
C GLY A 221 -7.95 5.01 -1.49
N GLU A 222 -6.87 5.75 -1.28
CA GLU A 222 -6.91 7.02 -0.56
C GLU A 222 -7.17 8.20 -1.50
N ILE A 223 -8.04 9.12 -1.08
CA ILE A 223 -8.42 10.28 -1.89
C ILE A 223 -8.28 11.53 -1.03
N VAL A 224 -7.68 12.57 -1.60
CA VAL A 224 -7.51 13.88 -0.99
C VAL A 224 -8.04 14.94 -1.94
N LEU A 225 -8.90 15.82 -1.44
CA LEU A 225 -9.34 17.02 -2.14
C LEU A 225 -8.94 18.23 -1.30
N GLY A 226 -8.17 19.15 -1.88
CA GLY A 226 -7.75 20.31 -1.10
C GLY A 226 -7.04 21.40 -1.89
N ASN A 227 -6.73 22.46 -1.17
CA ASN A 227 -5.99 23.63 -1.63
C ASN A 227 -5.15 24.20 -0.46
N LYS A 228 -4.72 25.46 -0.55
CA LYS A 228 -3.96 26.15 0.50
C LYS A 228 -4.72 26.35 1.82
N ASP A 229 -6.05 26.38 1.75
CA ASP A 229 -6.93 26.78 2.85
C ASP A 229 -7.47 25.55 3.60
N LYS A 230 -7.94 24.52 2.88
CA LYS A 230 -8.48 23.28 3.47
C LYS A 230 -8.05 22.03 2.72
N ILE A 231 -7.95 20.92 3.44
CA ILE A 231 -7.63 19.59 2.90
C ILE A 231 -8.61 18.59 3.50
N PHE A 232 -9.31 17.85 2.64
CA PHE A 232 -10.23 16.78 3.01
C PHE A 232 -9.70 15.45 2.49
N ALA A 233 -9.79 14.40 3.30
CA ALA A 233 -9.28 13.09 2.94
C ALA A 233 -10.25 11.95 3.32
N VAL A 234 -10.29 10.91 2.49
CA VAL A 234 -11.01 9.65 2.75
C VAL A 234 -10.15 8.47 2.34
N SER A 235 -10.37 7.31 2.96
CA SER A 235 -9.82 6.03 2.53
C SER A 235 -10.98 5.11 2.15
N CYS A 236 -10.81 4.41 1.02
CA CYS A 236 -11.85 3.61 0.42
C CYS A 236 -11.44 2.13 0.42
N ALA A 237 -12.34 1.21 0.78
CA ALA A 237 -12.05 -0.22 0.65
C ALA A 237 -12.09 -0.69 -0.83
N ALA A 238 -11.18 -0.17 -1.66
CA ALA A 238 -11.08 -0.52 -3.09
C ALA A 238 -10.51 -1.92 -3.30
N GLY A 239 -9.70 -2.41 -2.35
CA GLY A 239 -9.02 -3.69 -2.45
C GLY A 239 -7.90 -3.69 -3.50
N PRO A 240 -7.14 -4.79 -3.63
CA PRO A 240 -5.99 -4.88 -4.53
C PRO A 240 -6.38 -5.12 -6.00
N ALA A 241 -7.61 -4.79 -6.40
CA ALA A 241 -8.17 -5.17 -7.71
C ALA A 241 -7.33 -4.63 -8.89
N PHE A 242 -6.71 -3.47 -8.72
CA PHE A 242 -5.82 -2.85 -9.70
C PHE A 242 -4.32 -3.14 -9.46
N GLU A 243 -3.95 -3.71 -8.31
CA GLU A 243 -2.54 -3.77 -7.89
C GLU A 243 -1.84 -5.07 -8.27
N GLU A 244 -2.42 -6.26 -8.14
CA GLU A 244 -1.68 -7.53 -8.38
C GLU A 244 -2.57 -8.80 -8.20
N ARG A 245 -3.59 -9.01 -9.05
CA ARG A 245 -4.43 -10.23 -8.98
C ARG A 245 -4.49 -11.08 -10.25
N PHE A 246 -4.22 -10.48 -11.40
CA PHE A 246 -4.32 -11.13 -12.70
C PHE A 246 -2.89 -11.29 -13.25
N HIS A 247 -2.64 -12.21 -14.18
CA HIS A 247 -1.33 -12.35 -14.84
C HIS A 247 -0.87 -11.08 -15.62
N TYR A 248 -1.63 -9.99 -15.49
CA TYR A 248 -1.51 -8.67 -16.11
C TYR A 248 -1.68 -7.61 -15.02
N TYR A 249 -0.91 -6.52 -15.10
CA TYR A 249 -0.76 -5.55 -14.01
C TYR A 249 -1.31 -4.17 -14.39
N GLY A 250 -1.89 -3.49 -13.39
CA GLY A 250 -2.08 -2.04 -13.37
C GLY A 250 -2.79 -1.47 -14.59
N ALA A 251 -2.09 -0.60 -15.33
CA ALA A 251 -2.65 0.12 -16.48
C ALA A 251 -3.28 -0.80 -17.54
N LYS A 252 -2.77 -2.02 -17.69
CA LYS A 252 -3.30 -3.00 -18.65
C LYS A 252 -4.69 -3.51 -18.27
N ILE A 253 -4.97 -3.66 -16.98
CA ILE A 253 -6.30 -4.06 -16.49
C ILE A 253 -7.31 -2.97 -16.85
N ILE A 254 -6.95 -1.71 -16.59
CA ILE A 254 -7.79 -0.54 -16.90
C ILE A 254 -8.06 -0.46 -18.41
N ALA A 255 -7.01 -0.53 -19.23
CA ALA A 255 -7.12 -0.46 -20.69
C ALA A 255 -7.95 -1.62 -21.26
N TYR A 256 -7.75 -2.83 -20.75
CA TYR A 256 -8.51 -3.99 -21.22
C TYR A 256 -9.99 -3.91 -20.80
N LEU A 257 -10.27 -3.49 -19.57
CA LEU A 257 -11.64 -3.28 -19.11
C LEU A 257 -12.36 -2.21 -19.96
N ALA A 258 -11.67 -1.10 -20.26
CA ALA A 258 -12.17 -0.06 -21.14
C ALA A 258 -12.44 -0.61 -22.56
N HIS A 259 -11.54 -1.44 -23.09
CA HIS A 259 -11.74 -2.10 -24.38
C HIS A 259 -12.99 -3.00 -24.39
N LEU A 260 -13.18 -3.84 -23.36
CA LEU A 260 -14.35 -4.71 -23.27
C LEU A 260 -15.67 -3.92 -23.24
N LEU A 261 -15.69 -2.74 -22.62
CA LEU A 261 -16.84 -1.83 -22.62
C LEU A 261 -17.06 -1.23 -24.01
N LYS A 262 -16.01 -0.71 -24.66
CA LYS A 262 -16.08 -0.11 -26.00
C LYS A 262 -16.59 -1.11 -27.04
N GLU A 263 -16.13 -2.36 -26.97
CA GLU A 263 -16.56 -3.47 -27.84
C GLU A 263 -17.91 -4.09 -27.44
N LYS A 264 -18.57 -3.56 -26.40
CA LYS A 264 -19.85 -4.07 -25.86
C LYS A 264 -19.82 -5.56 -25.48
N ILE A 265 -18.63 -6.11 -25.23
CA ILE A 265 -18.40 -7.47 -24.69
C ILE A 265 -18.78 -7.49 -23.21
N LEU A 266 -18.50 -6.40 -22.53
CA LEU A 266 -18.95 -6.07 -21.19
C LEU A 266 -20.04 -5.01 -21.28
N ASP A 267 -21.18 -5.22 -20.62
CA ASP A 267 -22.22 -4.20 -20.53
C ASP A 267 -22.07 -3.30 -19.29
N LYS A 268 -22.89 -2.24 -19.22
CA LYS A 268 -22.85 -1.26 -18.12
C LYS A 268 -23.14 -1.87 -16.75
N SER A 269 -23.93 -2.95 -16.69
CA SER A 269 -24.20 -3.65 -15.43
C SER A 269 -22.99 -4.42 -14.90
N GLY A 270 -22.00 -4.67 -15.78
CA GLY A 270 -20.82 -5.47 -15.50
C GLY A 270 -20.94 -6.91 -15.97
N ARG A 271 -21.94 -7.26 -16.78
CA ARG A 271 -22.12 -8.62 -17.28
C ARG A 271 -21.26 -8.85 -18.52
N LEU A 272 -20.46 -9.92 -18.50
CA LEU A 272 -19.76 -10.41 -19.68
C LEU A 272 -20.75 -11.16 -20.58
N LYS A 273 -20.90 -10.71 -21.83
CA LYS A 273 -21.82 -11.32 -22.81
C LYS A 273 -21.30 -12.63 -23.39
N LYS A 274 -19.98 -12.81 -23.40
CA LYS A 274 -19.30 -14.02 -23.83
C LYS A 274 -18.15 -14.32 -22.87
N LYS A 275 -17.69 -15.56 -22.87
CA LYS A 275 -16.54 -15.97 -22.07
C LYS A 275 -15.31 -15.18 -22.51
N ASP A 276 -14.68 -14.51 -21.55
CA ASP A 276 -13.43 -13.79 -21.74
C ASP A 276 -12.24 -14.68 -21.34
N GLN A 277 -11.10 -14.50 -21.97
CA GLN A 277 -9.90 -15.30 -21.67
C GLN A 277 -9.15 -14.80 -20.43
N LEU A 278 -9.32 -13.53 -20.07
CA LEU A 278 -8.57 -12.86 -19.03
C LEU A 278 -9.41 -12.61 -17.76
N PHE A 279 -10.68 -12.19 -17.91
CA PHE A 279 -11.55 -11.91 -16.77
C PHE A 279 -12.68 -12.93 -16.61
N SER A 280 -12.83 -13.42 -15.38
CA SER A 280 -14.09 -14.05 -14.96
C SER A 280 -15.11 -12.99 -14.59
N GLN A 281 -16.38 -13.39 -14.52
CA GLN A 281 -17.47 -12.52 -14.04
C GLN A 281 -17.22 -12.01 -12.60
N LYS A 282 -16.52 -12.81 -11.78
CA LYS A 282 -16.13 -12.41 -10.42
C LYS A 282 -15.08 -11.30 -10.44
N ASP A 283 -14.11 -11.38 -11.35
CA ASP A 283 -13.04 -10.38 -11.46
C ASP A 283 -13.61 -9.04 -11.89
N ILE A 284 -14.52 -9.03 -12.85
CA ILE A 284 -15.27 -7.84 -13.23
C ILE A 284 -16.02 -7.24 -12.03
N ARG A 285 -16.66 -8.08 -11.22
CA ARG A 285 -17.38 -7.61 -10.02
C ARG A 285 -16.43 -6.95 -9.02
N GLU A 286 -15.24 -7.49 -8.80
CA GLU A 286 -14.25 -6.89 -7.92
C GLU A 286 -13.74 -5.54 -8.46
N LEU A 287 -13.48 -5.44 -9.76
CA LEU A 287 -13.09 -4.19 -10.42
C LEU A 287 -14.19 -3.14 -10.35
N GLN A 288 -15.47 -3.53 -10.50
CA GLN A 288 -16.63 -2.64 -10.33
C GLN A 288 -16.71 -2.07 -8.93
N LEU A 289 -16.55 -2.92 -7.90
CA LEU A 289 -16.60 -2.46 -6.51
C LEU A 289 -15.43 -1.52 -6.20
N ALA A 290 -14.24 -1.84 -6.71
CA ALA A 290 -13.05 -1.02 -6.54
C ALA A 290 -13.21 0.37 -7.18
N LYS A 291 -13.66 0.43 -8.45
CA LYS A 291 -13.86 1.71 -9.14
C LYS A 291 -15.00 2.52 -8.53
N ALA A 292 -16.07 1.87 -8.09
CA ALA A 292 -17.19 2.52 -7.42
C ALA A 292 -16.76 3.16 -6.10
N ALA A 293 -15.91 2.48 -5.33
CA ALA A 293 -15.38 3.00 -4.07
C ALA A 293 -14.59 4.30 -4.30
N ILE A 294 -13.72 4.32 -5.32
CA ILE A 294 -12.93 5.50 -5.68
C ILE A 294 -13.82 6.65 -6.17
N ALA A 295 -14.69 6.39 -7.15
CA ALA A 295 -15.58 7.42 -7.70
C ALA A 295 -16.49 8.02 -6.62
N SER A 296 -16.99 7.19 -5.69
CA SER A 296 -17.83 7.65 -4.58
C SER A 296 -17.07 8.53 -3.60
N GLY A 297 -15.82 8.16 -3.25
CA GLY A 297 -14.99 8.99 -2.39
C GLY A 297 -14.68 10.36 -3.02
N ILE A 298 -14.47 10.42 -4.34
CA ILE A 298 -14.31 11.68 -5.08
C ILE A 298 -15.59 12.54 -4.97
N LEU A 299 -16.75 11.96 -5.27
CA LEU A 299 -18.03 12.67 -5.24
C LEU A 299 -18.36 13.20 -3.84
N ILE A 300 -18.15 12.39 -2.81
CA ILE A 300 -18.39 12.76 -1.41
C ILE A 300 -17.46 13.87 -0.97
N LEU A 301 -16.16 13.80 -1.30
CA LEU A 301 -15.24 14.89 -0.97
C LEU A 301 -15.65 16.20 -1.67
N SER A 302 -16.14 16.11 -2.91
CA SER A 302 -16.69 17.27 -3.63
C SER A 302 -17.89 17.89 -2.90
N GLN A 303 -18.81 17.05 -2.40
CA GLN A 303 -19.97 17.49 -1.63
C GLN A 303 -19.56 18.13 -0.29
N ILE A 304 -18.64 17.50 0.45
CA ILE A 304 -18.10 18.02 1.71
C ILE A 304 -17.40 19.38 1.50
N ALA A 305 -16.60 19.48 0.44
CA ALA A 305 -15.90 20.71 0.08
C ALA A 305 -16.84 21.78 -0.51
N GLN A 306 -18.08 21.42 -0.84
CA GLN A 306 -19.07 22.28 -1.51
C GLN A 306 -18.56 22.91 -2.81
N ILE A 307 -17.82 22.11 -3.59
CA ILE A 307 -17.34 22.51 -4.91
C ILE A 307 -17.84 21.52 -5.95
N PRO A 308 -18.20 21.95 -7.17
CA PRO A 308 -18.45 21.05 -8.27
C PRO A 308 -17.13 20.45 -8.79
N LEU A 309 -17.19 19.20 -9.28
CA LEU A 309 -16.03 18.50 -9.84
C LEU A 309 -15.35 19.26 -11.00
N SER A 310 -16.11 20.06 -11.74
CA SER A 310 -15.62 20.90 -12.83
C SER A 310 -14.65 22.01 -12.39
N GLN A 311 -14.67 22.39 -11.09
CA GLN A 311 -13.76 23.39 -10.51
C GLN A 311 -12.46 22.78 -9.97
N ILE A 312 -12.28 21.46 -10.05
CA ILE A 312 -11.03 20.79 -9.68
C ILE A 312 -10.05 20.93 -10.85
N GLU A 313 -9.06 21.81 -10.71
CA GLU A 313 -8.13 22.15 -11.80
C GLU A 313 -7.05 21.09 -12.06
N ARG A 314 -6.63 20.35 -11.03
CA ARG A 314 -5.56 19.35 -11.15
C ARG A 314 -5.94 18.06 -10.46
N ILE A 315 -5.60 16.96 -11.12
CA ILE A 315 -5.84 15.61 -10.63
C ILE A 315 -4.49 14.90 -10.61
N TYR A 316 -4.12 14.37 -9.45
CA TYR A 316 -2.88 13.65 -9.21
C TYR A 316 -3.23 12.18 -8.97
N LEU A 317 -2.77 11.30 -9.84
CA LEU A 317 -2.98 9.86 -9.72
C LEU A 317 -1.67 9.19 -9.34
N THR A 318 -1.66 8.42 -8.25
CA THR A 318 -0.52 7.60 -7.83
C THR A 318 -0.97 6.16 -7.56
N GLY A 319 -0.02 5.23 -7.56
CA GLY A 319 -0.27 3.80 -7.40
C GLY A 319 0.63 2.94 -8.30
N ASN A 320 0.69 1.64 -8.00
CA ASN A 320 1.63 0.73 -8.66
C ASN A 320 1.09 0.21 -10.02
N PHE A 321 1.11 1.04 -11.07
CA PHE A 321 0.50 0.70 -12.36
C PHE A 321 1.41 0.04 -13.40
N GLY A 322 2.73 0.06 -13.18
CA GLY A 322 3.74 -0.57 -14.04
C GLY A 322 3.94 0.05 -15.44
N ALA A 323 2.92 0.68 -16.02
CA ALA A 323 2.94 1.30 -17.36
C ALA A 323 2.15 2.62 -17.41
N GLN A 324 2.23 3.34 -18.53
CA GLN A 324 1.41 4.53 -18.78
C GLN A 324 -0.08 4.14 -18.88
N ILE A 325 -0.94 4.87 -18.17
CA ILE A 325 -2.39 4.72 -18.25
C ILE A 325 -2.91 5.70 -19.30
N ALA A 326 -3.73 5.23 -20.24
CA ALA A 326 -4.47 6.11 -21.13
C ALA A 326 -5.55 6.84 -20.33
N VAL A 327 -5.52 8.17 -20.41
CA VAL A 327 -6.40 9.04 -19.60
C VAL A 327 -7.87 8.72 -19.86
N ASP A 328 -8.27 8.52 -21.12
CA ASP A 328 -9.64 8.23 -21.51
C ASP A 328 -10.17 6.92 -20.93
N ASP A 329 -9.30 5.94 -20.68
CA ASP A 329 -9.70 4.65 -20.13
C ASP A 329 -10.15 4.80 -18.66
N LEU A 330 -9.57 5.72 -17.90
CA LEU A 330 -9.98 6.03 -16.52
C LEU A 330 -11.42 6.55 -16.46
N TYR A 331 -11.78 7.40 -17.41
CA TYR A 331 -13.15 7.92 -17.56
C TYR A 331 -14.09 6.87 -18.15
N THR A 332 -13.63 6.10 -19.14
CA THR A 332 -14.43 5.03 -19.78
C THR A 332 -14.93 4.02 -18.75
N ILE A 333 -14.08 3.59 -17.81
CA ILE A 333 -14.48 2.63 -16.77
C ILE A 333 -15.21 3.31 -15.59
N GLY A 334 -15.30 4.64 -15.58
CA GLY A 334 -15.87 5.42 -14.48
C GLY A 334 -15.07 5.35 -13.18
N LEU A 335 -13.74 5.19 -13.26
CA LEU A 335 -12.86 5.31 -12.10
C LEU A 335 -12.72 6.78 -11.69
N LEU A 336 -12.62 7.66 -12.69
CA LEU A 336 -12.76 9.10 -12.53
C LEU A 336 -14.15 9.52 -13.06
N PRO A 337 -14.94 10.29 -12.28
CA PRO A 337 -16.19 10.87 -12.77
C PRO A 337 -15.97 11.76 -14.00
N SER A 338 -16.90 11.74 -14.95
CA SER A 338 -16.77 12.42 -16.24
C SER A 338 -16.84 13.96 -16.16
N GLU A 339 -17.34 14.48 -15.05
CA GLU A 339 -17.46 15.89 -14.70
C GLU A 339 -16.11 16.50 -14.31
N LEU A 340 -15.11 15.68 -13.98
CA LEU A 340 -13.75 16.15 -13.76
C LEU A 340 -13.14 16.64 -15.07
N LYS A 341 -12.79 17.93 -15.13
CA LYS A 341 -12.15 18.57 -16.30
C LYS A 341 -10.71 19.00 -16.04
N GLY A 342 -10.19 18.72 -14.84
CA GLY A 342 -8.84 19.10 -14.43
C GLY A 342 -7.75 18.39 -15.21
N GLN A 343 -6.57 19.00 -15.24
CA GLN A 343 -5.38 18.41 -15.82
C GLN A 343 -4.91 17.21 -14.99
N LEU A 344 -4.78 16.05 -15.62
CA LEU A 344 -4.35 14.81 -14.98
C LEU A 344 -2.83 14.65 -15.00
N PHE A 345 -2.24 14.32 -13.85
CA PHE A 345 -0.83 14.02 -13.66
C PHE A 345 -0.68 12.65 -13.01
N ILE A 346 0.10 11.75 -13.61
CA ILE A 346 0.28 10.39 -13.12
C ILE A 346 1.69 10.21 -12.57
N PHE A 347 1.79 9.74 -11.32
CA PHE A 347 3.02 9.54 -10.58
C PHE A 347 3.07 8.15 -9.95
N PRO A 348 3.84 7.18 -10.47
CA PRO A 348 3.83 5.81 -9.93
C PRO A 348 4.35 5.65 -8.49
N ASP A 349 5.17 6.58 -8.02
CA ASP A 349 5.89 6.50 -6.75
C ASP A 349 5.81 7.82 -5.96
N LEU A 350 4.67 8.50 -6.00
CA LEU A 350 4.49 9.82 -5.40
C LEU A 350 4.83 9.88 -3.90
N PRO A 351 4.46 8.90 -3.04
CA PRO A 351 4.90 8.88 -1.64
C PRO A 351 6.42 8.88 -1.49
N LEU A 352 7.14 8.09 -2.30
CA LEU A 352 8.60 8.04 -2.29
C LEU A 352 9.22 9.36 -2.73
N LYS A 353 8.66 10.02 -3.76
CA LYS A 353 9.09 11.37 -4.17
C LYS A 353 8.89 12.40 -3.05
N GLY A 354 7.79 12.31 -2.32
CA GLY A 354 7.55 13.14 -1.15
C GLY A 354 8.61 12.90 -0.06
N ALA A 355 8.90 11.65 0.25
CA ALA A 355 9.95 11.29 1.21
C ALA A 355 11.35 11.78 0.78
N GLU A 356 11.68 11.69 -0.52
CA GLU A 356 12.92 12.24 -1.09
C GLU A 356 13.02 13.77 -0.91
N LYS A 357 11.92 14.48 -1.15
CA LYS A 357 11.83 15.94 -0.99
C LYS A 357 12.02 16.33 0.48
N ILE A 358 11.31 15.66 1.40
CA ILE A 358 11.46 15.88 2.85
C ILE A 358 12.91 15.63 3.29
N LEU A 359 13.53 14.56 2.80
CA LEU A 359 14.91 14.21 3.15
C LEU A 359 15.91 15.29 2.73
N LYS A 360 15.73 15.87 1.54
CA LYS A 360 16.59 16.91 0.95
C LYS A 360 16.37 18.29 1.57
N GLU A 361 15.11 18.69 1.72
CA GLU A 361 14.72 20.06 2.05
C GLU A 361 14.30 20.22 3.53
N ASN A 362 14.33 19.13 4.31
CA ASN A 362 13.99 19.12 5.73
C ASN A 362 12.55 19.60 6.06
N LEU A 363 11.58 19.17 5.24
CA LEU A 363 10.20 19.68 5.24
C LEU A 363 9.24 19.00 6.24
N LEU A 364 9.74 18.42 7.32
CA LEU A 364 8.90 17.68 8.26
C LEU A 364 7.89 18.59 8.99
N THR A 365 8.26 19.84 9.28
CA THR A 365 7.35 20.86 9.82
C THR A 365 6.24 21.19 8.83
N GLU A 366 6.54 21.20 7.53
CA GLU A 366 5.51 21.41 6.50
C GLU A 366 4.54 20.24 6.44
N CYS A 367 5.00 19.00 6.63
CA CYS A 367 4.14 17.84 6.79
C CYS A 367 3.21 17.96 8.01
N LEU A 368 3.70 18.46 9.15
CA LEU A 368 2.85 18.73 10.32
C LEU A 368 1.76 19.75 10.00
N ASN A 369 2.12 20.85 9.31
CA ASN A 369 1.15 21.85 8.87
C ASN A 369 0.09 21.27 7.92
N ILE A 370 0.50 20.39 7.00
CA ILE A 370 -0.44 19.64 6.15
C ILE A 370 -1.39 18.81 7.00
N THR A 371 -0.87 18.02 7.95
CA THR A 371 -1.73 17.17 8.80
C THR A 371 -2.64 17.97 9.72
N ASN A 372 -2.22 19.17 10.16
CA ASN A 372 -3.04 20.06 10.98
C ASN A 372 -4.22 20.64 10.21
N LYS A 373 -4.02 20.99 8.92
CA LYS A 373 -5.06 21.48 8.00
C LYS A 373 -5.97 20.38 7.45
N ALA A 374 -5.54 19.13 7.54
CA ALA A 374 -6.27 18.00 6.99
C ALA A 374 -7.38 17.52 7.93
N GLU A 375 -8.55 17.34 7.36
CA GLU A 375 -9.71 16.70 7.97
C GLU A 375 -9.97 15.37 7.24
N SER A 376 -10.18 14.29 7.99
CA SER A 376 -10.44 12.98 7.43
C SER A 376 -11.83 12.48 7.78
N PHE A 377 -12.51 11.86 6.82
CA PHE A 377 -13.85 11.33 7.02
C PHE A 377 -13.84 9.80 6.86
N PHE A 378 -14.65 9.13 7.67
CA PHE A 378 -14.87 7.70 7.58
C PHE A 378 -16.11 7.46 6.71
N LEU A 379 -15.91 7.02 5.46
CA LEU A 379 -16.98 6.87 4.48
C LEU A 379 -18.22 6.11 4.99
N PRO A 380 -18.10 5.00 5.74
CA PRO A 380 -19.27 4.29 6.26
C PRO A 380 -20.13 5.09 7.26
N GLU A 381 -19.61 6.16 7.85
CA GLU A 381 -20.37 7.06 8.73
C GLU A 381 -21.08 8.19 7.97
N ILE A 382 -20.81 8.35 6.67
CA ILE A 382 -21.45 9.35 5.82
C ILE A 382 -22.77 8.79 5.29
N LYS A 383 -23.88 9.46 5.60
CA LYS A 383 -25.25 9.00 5.32
C LYS A 383 -25.48 8.68 3.85
N GLU A 384 -24.95 9.49 2.94
CA GLU A 384 -25.14 9.39 1.50
C GLU A 384 -24.19 8.38 0.83
N PHE A 385 -23.18 7.87 1.55
CA PHE A 385 -22.13 7.03 0.95
C PHE A 385 -22.69 5.78 0.29
N THR A 386 -23.60 5.07 0.95
CA THR A 386 -24.17 3.83 0.39
C THR A 386 -24.93 4.08 -0.91
N GLU A 387 -25.71 5.15 -0.97
CA GLU A 387 -26.49 5.49 -2.17
C GLU A 387 -25.56 5.88 -3.34
N ILE A 388 -24.57 6.74 -3.07
CA ILE A 388 -23.58 7.15 -4.07
C ILE A 388 -22.80 5.93 -4.56
N PHE A 389 -22.34 5.07 -3.64
CA PHE A 389 -21.62 3.84 -3.97
C PHE A 389 -22.42 2.95 -4.91
N ILE A 390 -23.69 2.68 -4.61
CA ILE A 390 -24.55 1.85 -5.45
C ILE A 390 -24.69 2.45 -6.86
N LYS A 391 -24.89 3.78 -6.96
CA LYS A 391 -24.96 4.48 -8.25
C LYS A 391 -23.66 4.37 -9.05
N GLN A 392 -22.51 4.30 -8.38
CA GLN A 392 -21.20 4.20 -9.02
C GLN A 392 -20.77 2.76 -9.36
N ILE A 393 -21.54 1.72 -9.01
CA ILE A 393 -21.20 0.31 -9.35
C ILE A 393 -21.25 0.07 -10.87
N ALA A 394 -22.30 0.53 -11.54
CA ALA A 394 -22.46 0.36 -12.98
C ALA A 394 -21.38 1.13 -13.74
N PHE A 395 -20.87 0.57 -14.83
CA PHE A 395 -19.99 1.31 -15.74
C PHE A 395 -20.77 2.44 -16.44
N PRO A 396 -20.12 3.59 -16.76
CA PRO A 396 -20.78 4.75 -17.36
C PRO A 396 -21.55 4.48 -18.66
#